data_AF-L5LJC6-F1
#
_entry.id   AF-L5LJC6-F1
#
_cell.length_a   1.000
_cell.length_b   1.000
_cell.length_c   1.000
_cell.angle_alpha   90.00
_cell.angle_beta   90.00
_cell.angle_gamma   90.00
#
_symmetry.space_group_name_H-M   'P 1'
#
loop_
_entity.id
_entity.type
_entity.pdbx_description
1 polymer ?
#
loop_
_entity_poly.entity_id
_entity_poly.type
_entity_poly.pdbx_seq_one_letter_code
_entity_poly.pdbx_strand_id
1 'polypeptide(L)'
;MPRFLKGMAFVPFLLVTWSSAAFIISYVVAVLAGHVNPFLPYISDTGTTPPESGIFGFMINFSAFLGAATMYTRYKIVEKQNQTSYFSTPVFNLVSLVLGLVGCIGMGIVANFQVDAVCFFVNSLDEEHSGAMETWVVKEKSGKQELAVPVVHDGGALLAFVCGVVYTLLQSIISYKSCPQWNTLSTCRVRMAISFISCAAVIPMITCASLISITKLEWNPQEKDYAYHVVSAICEWTVAFGFIFYFLTFIHDFQSVTLRISTELNNDI
;
A
#
# COMPACT_ATOMS: atom_id res chain seq x y z
N MET A 1 -14.52 24.55 -13.94
CA MET A 1 -13.56 23.62 -13.31
C MET A 1 -14.33 22.73 -12.34
N PRO A 2 -14.23 21.39 -12.42
CA PRO A 2 -14.93 20.50 -11.48
C PRO A 2 -14.50 20.80 -10.04
N ARG A 3 -15.47 20.84 -9.11
CA ARG A 3 -15.28 21.21 -7.69
C ARG A 3 -14.19 20.40 -6.98
N PHE A 4 -13.90 19.20 -7.49
CA PHE A 4 -12.94 18.24 -6.92
C PHE A 4 -11.46 18.61 -7.08
N LEU A 5 -11.09 19.43 -8.07
CA LEU A 5 -9.69 19.78 -8.37
C LEU A 5 -9.27 21.17 -7.86
N LYS A 6 -9.99 21.72 -6.87
CA LYS A 6 -9.61 23.00 -6.26
C LYS A 6 -8.40 22.82 -5.35
N GLY A 7 -7.47 23.78 -5.37
CA GLY A 7 -6.30 23.78 -4.48
C GLY A 7 -5.37 22.59 -4.73
N MET A 8 -4.85 22.00 -3.65
CA MET A 8 -3.98 20.81 -3.71
C MET A 8 -4.75 19.47 -3.74
N ALA A 9 -6.08 19.50 -3.89
CA ALA A 9 -6.91 18.29 -3.85
C ALA A 9 -6.63 17.31 -5.01
N PHE A 10 -5.95 17.75 -6.07
CA PHE A 10 -5.54 16.89 -7.17
C PHE A 10 -4.58 15.77 -6.75
N VAL A 11 -3.75 16.00 -5.72
CA VAL A 11 -2.76 15.00 -5.25
C VAL A 11 -3.46 13.77 -4.63
N PRO A 12 -4.29 13.89 -3.58
CA PRO A 12 -5.01 12.74 -3.04
C PRO A 12 -6.04 12.16 -4.02
N PHE A 13 -6.62 12.99 -4.90
CA PHE A 13 -7.51 12.49 -5.95
C PHE A 13 -6.77 11.56 -6.91
N LEU A 14 -5.62 11.99 -7.43
CA LEU A 14 -4.79 11.19 -8.32
C LEU A 14 -4.34 9.90 -7.63
N LEU A 15 -3.88 9.99 -6.37
CA LEU A 15 -3.52 8.83 -5.54
C LEU A 15 -4.65 7.81 -5.48
N VAL A 16 -5.86 8.24 -5.12
CA VAL A 16 -7.02 7.35 -4.98
C VAL A 16 -7.37 6.71 -6.31
N THR A 17 -7.51 7.49 -7.38
CA THR A 17 -7.88 6.97 -8.70
C THR A 17 -6.82 6.02 -9.26
N TRP A 18 -5.55 6.34 -9.07
CA TRP A 18 -4.43 5.55 -9.60
C TRP A 18 -4.27 4.24 -8.83
N SER A 19 -4.31 4.27 -7.50
CA SER A 19 -4.25 3.06 -6.67
C SER A 19 -5.47 2.17 -6.88
N SER A 20 -6.68 2.73 -7.03
CA SER A 20 -7.86 1.92 -7.39
C SER A 20 -7.71 1.28 -8.76
N ALA A 21 -7.18 2.01 -9.75
CA ALA A 21 -6.89 1.44 -11.06
C ALA A 21 -5.86 0.31 -10.98
N ALA A 22 -4.83 0.43 -10.11
CA ALA A 22 -3.83 -0.62 -9.92
C ALA A 22 -4.47 -1.94 -9.49
N PHE A 23 -5.32 -1.92 -8.45
CA PHE A 23 -5.99 -3.12 -7.97
C PHE A 23 -6.96 -3.70 -9.00
N ILE A 24 -7.72 -2.86 -9.70
CA ILE A 24 -8.72 -3.32 -10.68
C ILE A 24 -8.04 -3.91 -11.91
N ILE A 25 -7.04 -3.23 -12.47
CA ILE A 25 -6.36 -3.68 -13.70
C ILE A 25 -5.62 -4.99 -13.43
N SER A 26 -4.86 -5.07 -12.34
CA SER A 26 -4.13 -6.30 -12.00
C SER A 26 -5.07 -7.48 -11.74
N TYR A 27 -6.17 -7.27 -11.00
CA TYR A 27 -7.19 -8.32 -10.82
C TYR A 27 -7.81 -8.77 -12.15
N VAL A 28 -8.21 -7.83 -13.02
CA VAL A 28 -8.83 -8.17 -14.31
C VAL A 28 -7.85 -8.94 -15.20
N VAL A 29 -6.59 -8.50 -15.29
CA VAL A 29 -5.58 -9.20 -16.11
C VAL A 29 -5.32 -10.60 -15.56
N ALA A 30 -5.13 -10.74 -14.24
CA ALA A 30 -4.88 -12.03 -13.60
C ALA A 30 -6.04 -13.02 -13.80
N VAL A 31 -7.28 -12.55 -13.71
CA VAL A 31 -8.49 -13.38 -13.95
C VAL A 31 -8.63 -13.74 -15.42
N LEU A 32 -8.43 -12.80 -16.35
CA LEU A 32 -8.53 -13.07 -17.79
C LEU A 32 -7.43 -13.99 -18.30
N ALA A 33 -6.24 -13.94 -17.70
CA ALA A 33 -5.13 -14.85 -18.00
C ALA A 33 -5.31 -16.24 -17.34
N GLY A 34 -6.27 -16.39 -16.43
CA GLY A 34 -6.53 -17.64 -15.70
C GLY A 34 -5.48 -17.94 -14.63
N HIS A 35 -4.69 -16.95 -14.20
CA HIS A 35 -3.63 -17.12 -13.21
C HIS A 35 -4.14 -17.18 -11.77
N VAL A 36 -5.33 -16.62 -11.51
CA VAL A 36 -5.94 -16.60 -10.16
C VAL A 36 -7.40 -17.04 -10.17
N ASN A 37 -7.87 -17.58 -9.04
CA ASN A 37 -9.27 -17.94 -8.86
C ASN A 37 -10.13 -16.66 -8.79
N PRO A 38 -11.23 -16.53 -9.57
CA PRO A 38 -12.05 -15.33 -9.59
C PRO A 38 -12.74 -15.00 -8.25
N PHE A 39 -12.94 -15.98 -7.37
CA PHE A 39 -13.82 -15.82 -6.21
C PHE A 39 -13.25 -14.86 -5.14
N LEU A 40 -11.96 -14.99 -4.78
CA LEU A 40 -11.27 -14.07 -3.86
C LEU A 40 -9.74 -14.36 -3.73
N PRO A 41 -8.89 -13.90 -4.66
CA PRO A 41 -7.43 -14.05 -4.51
C PRO A 41 -6.86 -13.02 -3.51
N TYR A 42 -5.66 -13.25 -2.97
CA TYR A 42 -4.91 -12.17 -2.32
C TYR A 42 -4.63 -11.04 -3.32
N ILE A 43 -4.48 -9.81 -2.83
CA ILE A 43 -4.07 -8.70 -3.70
C ILE A 43 -2.66 -8.97 -4.22
N SER A 44 -1.77 -9.42 -3.34
CA SER A 44 -0.39 -9.80 -3.70
C SER A 44 -0.37 -10.83 -4.83
N ASP A 45 -1.26 -11.84 -4.79
CA ASP A 45 -1.34 -12.90 -5.82
C ASP A 45 -1.67 -12.34 -7.21
N THR A 46 -2.48 -11.28 -7.31
CA THR A 46 -2.85 -10.67 -8.61
C THR A 46 -1.70 -9.98 -9.33
N GLY A 47 -0.54 -9.83 -8.67
CA GLY A 47 0.67 -9.21 -9.22
C GLY A 47 1.89 -10.13 -9.20
N THR A 48 1.70 -11.46 -9.21
CA THR A 48 2.80 -12.45 -9.12
C THR A 48 3.27 -13.01 -10.47
N THR A 49 2.51 -12.80 -11.54
CA THR A 49 2.81 -13.37 -12.86
C THR A 49 3.01 -12.27 -13.91
N PRO A 50 4.03 -12.34 -14.78
CA PRO A 50 4.14 -11.43 -15.92
C PRO A 50 3.03 -11.69 -16.95
N PRO A 51 2.46 -10.65 -17.59
CA PRO A 51 2.86 -9.23 -17.55
C PRO A 51 2.29 -8.39 -16.40
N GLU A 52 1.32 -8.89 -15.64
CA GLU A 52 0.60 -8.13 -14.61
C GLU A 52 1.45 -7.76 -13.39
N SER A 53 2.47 -8.55 -13.04
CA SER A 53 3.44 -8.20 -11.99
C SER A 53 4.14 -6.88 -12.30
N GLY A 54 4.68 -6.73 -13.52
CA GLY A 54 5.32 -5.49 -13.95
C GLY A 54 4.38 -4.27 -13.97
N ILE A 55 3.13 -4.47 -14.40
CA ILE A 55 2.10 -3.41 -14.38
C ILE A 55 1.79 -3.01 -12.93
N PHE A 56 1.55 -3.99 -12.06
CA PHE A 56 1.24 -3.76 -10.65
C PHE A 56 2.39 -3.02 -9.95
N GLY A 57 3.62 -3.50 -10.11
CA GLY A 57 4.81 -2.91 -9.51
C GLY A 57 5.04 -1.46 -9.96
N PHE A 58 4.88 -1.18 -11.26
CA PHE A 58 4.95 0.19 -11.77
C PHE A 58 3.89 1.09 -11.12
N MET A 59 2.64 0.63 -11.06
CA MET A 59 1.53 1.41 -10.51
C MET A 59 1.69 1.66 -9.01
N ILE A 60 2.10 0.66 -8.23
CA ILE A 60 2.30 0.77 -6.77
C ILE A 60 3.49 1.68 -6.44
N ASN A 61 4.58 1.65 -7.21
CA ASN A 61 5.68 2.61 -7.04
C ASN A 61 5.20 4.05 -7.21
N PHE A 62 4.39 4.33 -8.25
CA PHE A 62 3.82 5.66 -8.46
C PHE A 62 2.84 6.04 -7.33
N SER A 63 2.02 5.11 -6.86
CA SER A 63 1.18 5.29 -5.67
C SER A 63 1.99 5.60 -4.41
N ALA A 64 3.18 5.01 -4.23
CA ALA A 64 4.04 5.29 -3.08
C ALA A 64 4.53 6.75 -3.08
N PHE A 65 4.93 7.29 -4.22
CA PHE A 65 5.30 8.70 -4.35
C PHE A 65 4.12 9.64 -4.12
N LEU A 66 2.97 9.34 -4.71
CA LEU A 66 1.74 10.12 -4.49
C LEU A 66 1.25 10.05 -3.04
N GLY A 67 1.41 8.89 -2.40
CA GLY A 67 1.14 8.65 -0.99
C GLY A 67 2.01 9.54 -0.12
N ALA A 68 3.32 9.52 -0.33
CA ALA A 68 4.27 10.37 0.38
C ALA A 68 3.95 11.86 0.20
N ALA A 69 3.67 12.31 -1.02
CA ALA A 69 3.30 13.70 -1.31
C ALA A 69 2.00 14.10 -0.60
N THR A 70 1.00 13.22 -0.59
CA THR A 70 -0.28 13.42 0.11
C THR A 70 -0.05 13.53 1.61
N MET A 71 0.68 12.59 2.22
CA MET A 71 0.94 12.58 3.65
C MET A 71 1.77 13.78 4.10
N TYR A 72 2.77 14.19 3.31
CA TYR A 72 3.56 15.39 3.57
C TYR A 72 2.72 16.67 3.51
N THR A 73 1.87 16.77 2.48
CA THR A 73 0.94 17.89 2.36
C THR A 73 -0.01 17.94 3.56
N ARG A 74 -0.53 16.79 3.99
CA ARG A 74 -1.36 16.69 5.20
C ARG A 74 -0.62 17.14 6.45
N TYR A 75 0.63 16.71 6.63
CA TYR A 75 1.48 17.15 7.73
C TYR A 75 1.58 18.68 7.77
N LYS A 76 1.83 19.33 6.62
CA LYS A 76 1.91 20.80 6.53
C LYS A 76 0.59 21.50 6.83
N ILE A 77 -0.53 20.92 6.39
CA ILE A 77 -1.87 21.44 6.73
C ILE A 77 -2.07 21.43 8.24
N VAL A 78 -1.81 20.29 8.89
CA VAL A 78 -1.97 20.13 10.33
C VAL A 78 -1.01 21.04 11.10
N GLU A 79 0.25 21.17 10.67
CA GLU A 79 1.23 22.10 11.25
C GLU A 79 0.69 23.54 11.24
N LYS A 80 0.15 23.98 10.10
CA LYS A 80 -0.39 25.34 9.96
C LYS A 80 -1.64 25.56 10.81
N GLN A 81 -2.55 24.60 10.84
CA GLN A 81 -3.75 24.65 11.68
C GLN A 81 -3.40 24.69 13.18
N ASN A 82 -2.38 23.93 13.56
CA ASN A 82 -1.95 23.83 14.94
C ASN A 82 -1.25 25.10 15.45
N GLN A 83 -0.59 25.86 14.58
CA GLN A 83 -0.09 27.21 14.92
C GLN A 83 -1.20 28.18 15.30
N THR A 84 -2.43 27.97 14.80
CA THR A 84 -3.58 28.84 15.09
C THR A 84 -4.38 28.37 16.29
N SER A 85 -4.54 27.06 16.48
CA SER A 85 -5.48 26.50 17.46
C SER A 85 -4.86 25.62 18.55
N TYR A 86 -3.55 25.36 18.52
CA TYR A 86 -2.79 24.59 19.53
C TYR A 86 -3.51 23.33 20.05
N PHE A 87 -3.96 22.46 19.15
CA PHE A 87 -4.77 21.27 19.50
C PHE A 87 -3.95 19.97 19.59
N SER A 88 -2.73 19.94 19.05
CA SER A 88 -1.85 18.77 19.04
C SER A 88 -0.38 19.16 19.23
N THR A 89 0.46 18.23 19.68
CA THR A 89 1.91 18.48 19.74
C THR A 89 2.53 18.33 18.35
N PRO A 90 3.53 19.16 17.97
CA PRO A 90 4.19 19.04 16.68
C PRO A 90 4.88 17.68 16.50
N VAL A 91 5.39 17.10 17.58
CA VAL A 91 5.98 15.75 17.61
C VAL A 91 4.96 14.69 17.18
N PHE A 92 3.71 14.79 17.65
CA PHE A 92 2.67 13.80 17.30
C PHE A 92 2.36 13.81 15.80
N ASN A 93 2.28 15.00 15.20
CA ASN A 93 2.10 15.14 13.75
C ASN A 93 3.32 14.60 12.97
N LEU A 94 4.53 14.89 13.45
CA LEU A 94 5.77 14.41 12.84
C LEU A 94 5.90 12.88 12.89
N VAL A 95 5.63 12.26 14.04
CA VAL A 95 5.64 10.79 14.20
C VAL A 95 4.67 10.14 13.22
N SER A 96 3.47 10.70 13.06
CA SER A 96 2.53 10.20 12.07
C SER A 96 3.11 10.28 10.66
N LEU A 97 3.72 11.41 10.26
CA LEU A 97 4.35 11.55 8.95
C LEU A 97 5.44 10.49 8.74
N VAL A 98 6.34 10.32 9.70
CA VAL A 98 7.44 9.34 9.61
C VAL A 98 6.89 7.93 9.37
N LEU A 99 5.88 7.52 10.15
CA LEU A 99 5.24 6.20 9.95
C LEU A 99 4.61 6.08 8.57
N GLY A 100 3.92 7.12 8.09
CA GLY A 100 3.36 7.12 6.74
C GLY A 100 4.42 6.97 5.64
N LEU A 101 5.54 7.67 5.76
CA LEU A 101 6.66 7.58 4.80
C LEU A 101 7.33 6.21 4.84
N VAL A 102 7.52 5.64 6.03
CA VAL A 102 8.01 4.28 6.21
C VAL A 102 7.08 3.27 5.53
N GLY A 103 5.75 3.45 5.64
CA GLY A 103 4.78 2.65 4.91
C GLY A 103 4.90 2.79 3.38
N CYS A 104 5.20 3.99 2.86
CA CYS A 104 5.44 4.20 1.44
C CYS A 104 6.71 3.50 0.95
N ILE A 105 7.77 3.46 1.78
CA ILE A 105 8.97 2.65 1.52
C ILE A 105 8.59 1.17 1.44
N GLY A 106 7.75 0.69 2.37
CA GLY A 106 7.20 -0.67 2.34
C GLY A 106 6.49 -0.99 1.02
N MET A 107 5.62 -0.09 0.53
CA MET A 107 4.97 -0.25 -0.77
C MET A 107 5.98 -0.31 -1.93
N GLY A 108 7.04 0.50 -1.87
CA GLY A 108 8.13 0.42 -2.84
C GLY A 108 8.85 -0.92 -2.80
N ILE A 109 9.12 -1.48 -1.63
CA ILE A 109 9.72 -2.82 -1.50
C ILE A 109 8.82 -3.87 -2.13
N VAL A 110 7.54 -3.91 -1.76
CA VAL A 110 6.53 -4.84 -2.32
C VAL A 110 6.48 -4.77 -3.85
N ALA A 111 6.56 -3.56 -4.40
CA ALA A 111 6.48 -3.32 -5.84
C ALA A 111 7.72 -3.76 -6.63
N ASN A 112 8.90 -3.84 -5.99
CA ASN A 112 10.16 -4.17 -6.66
C ASN A 112 10.65 -5.60 -6.33
N PHE A 113 10.22 -6.17 -5.21
CA PHE A 113 10.52 -7.54 -4.79
C PHE A 113 9.23 -8.35 -4.83
N GLN A 114 8.80 -8.71 -6.04
CA GLN A 114 7.56 -9.45 -6.28
C GLN A 114 7.85 -10.95 -6.20
N VAL A 115 6.92 -11.72 -5.65
CA VAL A 115 7.04 -13.18 -5.64
C VAL A 115 6.64 -13.69 -7.03
N ASP A 116 7.61 -13.72 -7.96
CA ASP A 116 7.35 -14.16 -9.33
C ASP A 116 7.23 -15.69 -9.43
N ALA A 117 6.10 -16.20 -9.89
CA ALA A 117 5.91 -17.64 -10.15
C ALA A 117 6.82 -18.15 -11.31
N VAL A 118 7.34 -17.24 -12.14
CA VAL A 118 8.23 -17.57 -13.28
C VAL A 118 9.60 -18.07 -12.82
N CYS A 119 10.11 -17.63 -11.66
CA CYS A 119 11.36 -18.16 -11.11
C CYS A 119 11.26 -19.68 -10.86
N PHE A 120 10.11 -20.17 -10.41
CA PHE A 120 9.85 -21.60 -10.24
C PHE A 120 9.82 -22.37 -11.57
N PHE A 121 9.26 -21.77 -12.63
CA PHE A 121 9.14 -22.42 -13.94
C PHE A 121 10.43 -22.43 -14.77
N VAL A 122 11.25 -21.39 -14.70
CA VAL A 122 12.54 -21.35 -15.42
C VAL A 122 13.52 -22.38 -14.85
N ASN A 123 13.52 -22.58 -13.52
CA ASN A 123 14.33 -23.61 -12.87
C ASN A 123 13.96 -25.05 -13.28
N SER A 124 12.71 -25.29 -13.68
CA SER A 124 12.27 -26.61 -14.14
C SER A 124 12.67 -26.90 -15.59
N LEU A 125 12.94 -25.86 -16.40
CA LEU A 125 13.44 -26.00 -17.77
C LEU A 125 14.98 -26.07 -17.83
N ASP A 126 15.69 -25.40 -16.92
CA ASP A 126 17.16 -25.42 -16.84
C ASP A 126 17.73 -26.80 -16.43
N GLU A 127 16.93 -27.67 -15.80
CA GLU A 127 17.33 -29.06 -15.51
C GLU A 127 17.59 -29.89 -16.78
N GLU A 128 17.11 -29.46 -17.95
CA GLU A 128 17.19 -30.25 -19.18
C GLU A 128 18.46 -29.98 -20.01
N HIS A 129 19.20 -28.87 -19.81
CA HIS A 129 20.20 -28.40 -20.80
C HIS A 129 21.59 -27.92 -20.31
N SER A 130 22.01 -28.08 -19.04
CA SER A 130 23.32 -27.55 -18.57
C SER A 130 24.23 -28.52 -17.79
N GLY A 131 25.54 -28.32 -17.91
CA GLY A 131 26.60 -29.16 -17.32
C GLY A 131 26.78 -28.97 -15.81
N ALA A 132 26.94 -30.09 -15.08
CA ALA A 132 26.75 -30.21 -13.63
C ALA A 132 27.30 -29.07 -12.76
N MET A 133 28.53 -28.57 -12.97
CA MET A 133 29.14 -27.54 -12.10
C MET A 133 28.50 -26.16 -12.27
N GLU A 134 28.14 -25.77 -13.50
CA GLU A 134 27.39 -24.54 -13.75
C GLU A 134 25.96 -24.70 -13.22
N THR A 135 25.35 -25.87 -13.38
CA THR A 135 24.04 -26.20 -12.80
C THR A 135 24.05 -26.08 -11.28
N TRP A 136 25.09 -26.54 -10.57
CA TRP A 136 25.17 -26.42 -9.11
C TRP A 136 25.29 -24.97 -8.62
N VAL A 137 26.16 -24.17 -9.23
CA VAL A 137 26.34 -22.75 -8.85
C VAL A 137 25.08 -21.94 -9.17
N VAL A 138 24.43 -22.23 -10.31
CA VAL A 138 23.15 -21.61 -10.69
C VAL A 138 22.06 -22.04 -9.72
N LYS A 139 21.93 -23.33 -9.38
CA LYS A 139 20.91 -23.85 -8.45
C LYS A 139 21.11 -23.34 -7.01
N GLU A 140 22.34 -23.20 -6.55
CA GLU A 140 22.64 -22.61 -5.23
C GLU A 140 22.29 -21.11 -5.19
N LYS A 141 22.63 -20.35 -6.23
CA LYS A 141 22.25 -18.93 -6.35
C LYS A 141 20.74 -18.76 -6.49
N SER A 142 20.11 -19.60 -7.31
CA SER A 142 18.67 -19.62 -7.56
C SER A 142 17.90 -19.94 -6.27
N GLY A 143 18.30 -20.99 -5.53
CA GLY A 143 17.67 -21.33 -4.25
C GLY A 143 17.84 -20.27 -3.16
N LYS A 144 18.99 -19.58 -3.09
CA LYS A 144 19.17 -18.44 -2.17
C LYS A 144 18.27 -17.26 -2.56
N GLN A 145 18.07 -17.02 -3.86
CA GLN A 145 17.23 -15.93 -4.36
C GLN A 145 15.73 -16.23 -4.15
N GLU A 146 15.28 -17.46 -4.40
CA GLU A 146 13.90 -17.91 -4.20
C GLU A 146 13.42 -17.79 -2.75
N LEU A 147 14.32 -17.99 -1.77
CA LEU A 147 14.00 -17.81 -0.35
C LEU A 147 14.09 -16.34 0.09
N ALA A 148 14.97 -15.54 -0.52
CA ALA A 148 15.19 -14.16 -0.13
C ALA A 148 14.07 -13.22 -0.61
N VAL A 149 13.55 -13.42 -1.83
CA VAL A 149 12.55 -12.53 -2.43
C VAL A 149 11.23 -12.50 -1.64
N PRO A 150 10.60 -13.63 -1.28
CA PRO A 150 9.39 -13.64 -0.45
C PRO A 150 9.61 -13.02 0.93
N VAL A 151 10.76 -13.25 1.56
CA VAL A 151 11.08 -12.66 2.87
C VAL A 151 11.16 -11.13 2.79
N VAL A 152 11.80 -10.59 1.76
CA VAL A 152 11.87 -9.14 1.54
C VAL A 152 10.50 -8.57 1.18
N HIS A 153 9.73 -9.27 0.34
CA HIS A 153 8.35 -8.92 0.01
C HIS A 153 7.47 -8.81 1.25
N ASP A 154 7.44 -9.86 2.07
CA ASP A 154 6.63 -9.96 3.29
C ASP A 154 7.06 -8.90 4.31
N GLY A 155 8.37 -8.65 4.43
CA GLY A 155 8.91 -7.55 5.22
C GLY A 155 8.42 -6.18 4.75
N GLY A 156 8.39 -5.96 3.43
CA GLY A 156 7.82 -4.76 2.81
C GLY A 156 6.32 -4.62 3.05
N ALA A 157 5.56 -5.71 2.92
CA ALA A 157 4.12 -5.74 3.15
C ALA A 157 3.77 -5.43 4.61
N LEU A 158 4.49 -6.03 5.56
CA LEU A 158 4.35 -5.75 6.99
C LEU A 158 4.59 -4.26 7.26
N LEU A 159 5.64 -3.68 6.68
CA LEU A 159 5.98 -2.27 6.83
C LEU A 159 4.88 -1.36 6.26
N ALA A 160 4.37 -1.68 5.06
CA ALA A 160 3.32 -0.93 4.40
C ALA A 160 2.01 -0.94 5.20
N PHE A 161 1.51 -2.13 5.55
CA PHE A 161 0.22 -2.28 6.20
C PHE A 161 0.24 -1.80 7.65
N VAL A 162 1.23 -2.20 8.46
CA VAL A 162 1.28 -1.82 9.88
C VAL A 162 1.51 -0.32 10.03
N CYS A 163 2.52 0.24 9.36
CA CYS A 163 2.79 1.67 9.48
C CYS A 163 1.67 2.52 8.86
N GLY A 164 1.04 2.04 7.78
CA GLY A 164 -0.15 2.67 7.19
C GLY A 164 -1.34 2.70 8.14
N VAL A 165 -1.66 1.58 8.81
CA VAL A 165 -2.76 1.51 9.79
C VAL A 165 -2.51 2.46 10.95
N VAL A 166 -1.29 2.45 11.52
CA VAL A 166 -0.94 3.37 12.61
C VAL A 166 -1.01 4.83 12.14
N TYR A 167 -0.55 5.14 10.92
CA TYR A 167 -0.71 6.48 10.33
C TYR A 167 -2.17 6.92 10.31
N THR A 168 -3.08 6.09 9.79
CA THR A 168 -4.50 6.46 9.74
C THR A 168 -5.09 6.68 11.13
N LEU A 169 -4.73 5.84 12.11
CA LEU A 169 -5.21 5.99 13.49
C LEU A 169 -4.75 7.31 14.10
N LEU A 170 -3.46 7.64 13.97
CA LEU A 170 -2.90 8.89 14.48
C LEU A 170 -3.54 10.11 13.80
N GLN A 171 -3.72 10.09 12.47
CA GLN A 171 -4.36 11.17 11.74
C GLN A 171 -5.86 11.30 12.05
N SER A 172 -6.54 10.21 12.41
CA SER A 172 -7.93 10.24 12.87
C SER A 172 -8.04 10.92 14.24
N ILE A 173 -7.12 10.64 15.15
CA ILE A 173 -7.03 11.31 16.46
C ILE A 173 -6.74 12.81 16.28
N ILE A 174 -5.79 13.18 15.41
CA ILE A 174 -5.49 14.60 15.08
C ILE A 174 -6.74 15.29 14.52
N SER A 175 -7.44 14.63 13.59
CA SER A 175 -8.66 15.17 12.98
C SER A 175 -9.73 15.43 14.04
N TYR A 176 -9.92 14.49 14.98
CA TYR A 176 -10.87 14.65 16.08
C TYR A 176 -10.50 15.82 17.02
N LYS A 177 -9.22 15.96 17.37
CA LYS A 177 -8.73 17.09 18.20
C LYS A 177 -8.88 18.45 17.52
N SER A 178 -8.87 18.49 16.19
CA SER A 178 -9.05 19.72 15.41
C SER A 178 -10.54 20.10 15.18
N CYS A 179 -11.47 19.25 15.60
CA CYS A 179 -12.92 19.48 15.51
C CYS A 179 -13.38 20.46 16.60
N PRO A 180 -14.35 21.36 16.34
CA PRO A 180 -15.04 21.59 15.05
C PRO A 180 -14.35 22.61 14.13
N GLN A 181 -13.24 23.22 14.59
CA GLN A 181 -12.62 24.36 13.92
C GLN A 181 -12.14 24.06 12.49
N TRP A 182 -11.53 22.90 12.29
CA TRP A 182 -10.87 22.54 11.01
C TRP A 182 -11.44 21.28 10.36
N ASN A 183 -12.13 20.44 11.12
CA ASN A 183 -12.77 19.22 10.64
C ASN A 183 -14.21 19.15 11.13
N THR A 184 -15.10 18.65 10.29
CA THR A 184 -16.49 18.38 10.68
C THR A 184 -16.55 17.10 11.51
N LEU A 185 -17.53 17.01 12.42
CA LEU A 185 -17.77 15.82 13.22
C LEU A 185 -18.01 14.56 12.36
N SER A 186 -18.67 14.72 11.21
CA SER A 186 -18.94 13.62 10.26
C SER A 186 -17.63 13.06 9.69
N THR A 187 -16.75 13.94 9.17
CA THR A 187 -15.42 13.53 8.68
C THR A 187 -14.61 12.82 9.75
N CYS A 188 -14.61 13.33 10.98
CA CYS A 188 -13.92 12.70 12.10
C CYS A 188 -14.45 11.29 12.42
N ARG A 189 -15.78 11.11 12.43
CA ARG A 189 -16.42 9.81 12.66
C ARG A 189 -16.08 8.80 11.56
N VAL A 190 -16.14 9.23 10.30
CA VAL A 190 -15.77 8.38 9.16
C VAL A 190 -14.31 7.95 9.24
N ARG A 191 -13.37 8.89 9.49
CA ARG A 191 -11.95 8.58 9.65
C ARG A 191 -11.69 7.60 10.81
N MET A 192 -12.31 7.83 11.97
CA MET A 192 -12.20 6.92 13.12
C MET A 192 -12.74 5.52 12.82
N ALA A 193 -13.89 5.41 12.14
CA ALA A 193 -14.46 4.13 11.77
C ALA A 193 -13.55 3.36 10.82
N ILE A 194 -13.04 4.00 9.76
CA ILE A 194 -12.11 3.38 8.81
C ILE A 194 -10.83 2.92 9.51
N SER A 195 -10.23 3.75 10.36
CA SER A 195 -9.02 3.39 11.12
C SER A 195 -9.27 2.21 12.06
N PHE A 196 -10.40 2.19 12.76
CA PHE A 196 -10.74 1.10 13.67
C PHE A 196 -10.95 -0.23 12.93
N ILE A 197 -11.68 -0.21 11.81
CA ILE A 197 -11.86 -1.39 10.95
C ILE A 197 -10.51 -1.89 10.43
N SER A 198 -9.63 -0.98 10.00
CA SER A 198 -8.30 -1.35 9.50
C SER A 198 -7.40 -1.94 10.60
N CYS A 199 -7.45 -1.41 11.82
CA CYS A 199 -6.76 -2.00 12.98
C CYS A 199 -7.29 -3.41 13.32
N ALA A 200 -8.60 -3.61 13.26
CA ALA A 200 -9.21 -4.91 13.54
C ALA A 200 -8.89 -5.95 12.46
N ALA A 201 -8.73 -5.52 11.20
CA ALA A 201 -8.41 -6.39 10.07
C ALA A 201 -6.91 -6.72 9.97
N VAL A 202 -6.00 -5.82 10.35
CA VAL A 202 -4.55 -6.07 10.20
C VAL A 202 -4.05 -7.20 11.11
N ILE A 203 -4.65 -7.38 12.28
CA ILE A 203 -4.27 -8.44 13.24
C ILE A 203 -4.51 -9.85 12.66
N PRO A 204 -5.74 -10.23 12.27
CA PRO A 204 -6.01 -11.53 11.67
C PRO A 204 -5.28 -11.72 10.34
N MET A 205 -5.06 -10.67 9.55
CA MET A 205 -4.24 -10.75 8.33
C MET A 205 -2.83 -11.25 8.65
N ILE A 206 -2.13 -10.62 9.60
CA ILE A 206 -0.75 -11.00 9.96
C ILE A 206 -0.72 -12.39 10.62
N THR A 207 -1.64 -12.69 11.53
CA THR A 207 -1.63 -13.98 12.22
C THR A 207 -1.97 -15.13 11.29
N CYS A 208 -2.97 -14.97 10.41
CA CYS A 208 -3.33 -16.02 9.45
C CYS A 208 -2.22 -16.20 8.40
N ALA A 209 -1.61 -15.12 7.91
CA ALA A 209 -0.47 -15.21 6.99
C ALA A 209 0.74 -15.91 7.64
N SER A 210 1.04 -15.63 8.91
CA SER A 210 2.17 -16.25 9.62
C SER A 210 1.95 -17.74 9.94
N LEU A 211 0.69 -18.16 10.09
CA LEU A 211 0.33 -19.56 10.33
C LEU A 211 0.37 -20.39 9.06
N ILE A 212 0.17 -19.77 7.90
CA ILE A 212 0.29 -20.39 6.58
C ILE A 212 1.75 -20.24 6.12
N SER A 213 2.63 -21.04 6.70
CA SER A 213 4.00 -21.16 6.20
C SER A 213 3.98 -22.11 4.99
N ILE A 214 4.46 -21.62 3.84
CA ILE A 214 4.53 -22.24 2.50
C ILE A 214 3.45 -21.73 1.52
N THR A 215 3.95 -20.98 0.55
CA THR A 215 3.34 -20.47 -0.69
C THR A 215 2.68 -21.60 -1.51
N LYS A 216 1.44 -21.96 -1.16
CA LYS A 216 0.55 -22.67 -2.10
C LYS A 216 -0.18 -21.62 -2.95
N LEU A 217 0.11 -21.58 -4.25
CA LEU A 217 -0.71 -20.86 -5.24
C LEU A 217 -2.05 -21.59 -5.51
N GLU A 218 -2.06 -22.92 -5.40
CA GLU A 218 -3.26 -23.73 -5.60
C GLU A 218 -3.92 -24.10 -4.26
N TRP A 219 -5.06 -23.46 -4.02
CA TRP A 219 -5.87 -23.68 -2.83
C TRP A 219 -7.00 -24.69 -3.09
N ASN A 220 -6.99 -25.81 -2.37
CA ASN A 220 -8.10 -26.76 -2.39
C ASN A 220 -9.13 -26.39 -1.32
N PRO A 221 -10.41 -26.11 -1.69
CA PRO A 221 -11.46 -25.75 -0.74
C PRO A 221 -11.75 -26.78 0.37
N GLN A 222 -11.23 -28.00 0.23
CA GLN A 222 -11.41 -29.09 1.20
C GLN A 222 -10.33 -29.10 2.31
N GLU A 223 -9.27 -28.29 2.19
CA GLU A 223 -8.20 -28.20 3.20
C GLU A 223 -8.57 -27.22 4.33
N LYS A 224 -8.21 -27.56 5.57
CA LYS A 224 -8.46 -26.68 6.74
C LYS A 224 -7.76 -25.32 6.61
N ASP A 225 -6.64 -25.27 5.90
CA ASP A 225 -5.83 -24.06 5.74
C ASP A 225 -6.45 -23.06 4.77
N TYR A 226 -7.41 -23.50 3.94
CA TYR A 226 -8.16 -22.63 3.03
C TYR A 226 -8.95 -21.56 3.77
N ALA A 227 -9.51 -21.88 4.93
CA ALA A 227 -10.26 -20.90 5.73
C ALA A 227 -9.35 -19.77 6.22
N TYR A 228 -8.12 -20.08 6.65
CA TYR A 228 -7.14 -19.06 7.07
C TYR A 228 -6.71 -18.18 5.89
N HIS A 229 -6.51 -18.77 4.72
CA HIS A 229 -6.21 -18.03 3.48
C HIS A 229 -7.33 -17.03 3.15
N VAL A 230 -8.58 -17.50 3.09
CA VAL A 230 -9.73 -16.64 2.77
C VAL A 230 -9.88 -15.51 3.79
N VAL A 231 -9.77 -15.82 5.10
CA VAL A 231 -9.86 -14.79 6.15
C VAL A 231 -8.76 -13.75 6.00
N SER A 232 -7.52 -14.18 5.77
CA SER A 232 -6.40 -13.28 5.56
C SER A 232 -6.60 -12.41 4.31
N ALA A 233 -7.06 -12.99 3.19
CA ALA A 233 -7.32 -12.27 1.94
C ALA A 233 -8.42 -11.22 2.12
N ILE A 234 -9.54 -11.57 2.77
CA ILE A 234 -10.61 -10.60 3.10
C ILE A 234 -10.04 -9.45 3.93
N CYS A 235 -9.19 -9.75 4.91
CA CYS A 235 -8.60 -8.75 5.78
C CYS A 235 -7.63 -7.84 5.00
N GLU A 236 -6.82 -8.39 4.10
CA GLU A 236 -5.93 -7.63 3.22
C GLU A 236 -6.71 -6.64 2.35
N TRP A 237 -7.73 -7.11 1.63
CA TRP A 237 -8.63 -6.26 0.84
C TRP A 237 -9.32 -5.20 1.69
N THR A 238 -9.74 -5.56 2.90
CA THR A 238 -10.37 -4.62 3.84
C THR A 238 -9.41 -3.48 4.22
N VAL A 239 -8.16 -3.79 4.54
CA VAL A 239 -7.15 -2.77 4.89
C VAL A 239 -6.78 -1.92 3.66
N ALA A 240 -6.60 -2.54 2.49
CA ALA A 240 -6.27 -1.84 1.25
C ALA A 240 -7.36 -0.84 0.83
N PHE A 241 -8.62 -1.27 0.79
CA PHE A 241 -9.74 -0.36 0.54
C PHE A 241 -9.94 0.65 1.68
N GLY A 242 -9.64 0.26 2.92
CA GLY A 242 -9.57 1.16 4.07
C GLY A 242 -8.66 2.35 3.79
N PHE A 243 -7.44 2.12 3.29
CA PHE A 243 -6.52 3.20 2.91
C PHE A 243 -7.06 4.06 1.77
N ILE A 244 -7.61 3.46 0.70
CA ILE A 244 -8.23 4.18 -0.42
C ILE A 244 -9.31 5.15 0.10
N PHE A 245 -10.26 4.63 0.88
CA PHE A 245 -11.35 5.45 1.42
C PHE A 245 -10.84 6.48 2.43
N TYR A 246 -9.79 6.17 3.19
CA TYR A 246 -9.17 7.13 4.10
C TYR A 246 -8.60 8.33 3.34
N PHE A 247 -7.80 8.10 2.29
CA PHE A 247 -7.24 9.17 1.47
C PHE A 247 -8.29 9.94 0.68
N LEU A 248 -9.41 9.30 0.33
CA LEU A 248 -10.56 9.99 -0.26
C LEU A 248 -11.08 11.10 0.67
N THR A 249 -11.06 10.88 1.99
CA THR A 249 -11.45 11.92 2.96
C THR A 249 -10.52 13.13 2.99
N PHE A 250 -9.28 13.01 2.48
CA PHE A 250 -8.33 14.13 2.44
C PHE A 250 -8.60 15.09 1.29
N ILE A 251 -9.31 14.66 0.24
CA ILE A 251 -9.66 15.52 -0.89
C ILE A 251 -10.33 16.81 -0.41
N HIS A 252 -11.28 16.69 0.52
CA HIS A 252 -11.98 17.84 1.09
C HIS A 252 -11.02 18.80 1.82
N ASP A 253 -10.13 18.26 2.65
CA ASP A 253 -9.20 19.07 3.45
C ASP A 253 -8.16 19.80 2.59
N PHE A 254 -7.87 19.28 1.40
CA PHE A 254 -6.88 19.84 0.49
C PHE A 254 -7.47 20.91 -0.43
N GLN A 255 -8.81 20.97 -0.55
CA GLN A 255 -9.50 21.99 -1.36
C GLN A 255 -9.29 23.42 -0.83
N SER A 256 -9.06 23.56 0.48
CA SER A 256 -8.78 24.86 1.11
C SER A 256 -7.33 25.30 1.03
N VAL A 257 -6.45 24.53 0.38
CA VAL A 257 -5.00 24.77 0.40
C VAL A 257 -4.50 25.14 -0.98
N THR A 258 -3.71 26.21 -1.07
CA THR A 258 -3.12 26.71 -2.32
C THR A 258 -1.61 26.57 -2.27
N LEU A 259 -1.02 26.00 -3.32
CA LEU A 259 0.42 25.98 -3.53
C LEU A 259 0.84 27.29 -4.20
N ARG A 260 1.79 28.03 -3.62
CA ARG A 260 2.43 29.19 -4.25
C ARG A 260 3.89 28.83 -4.57
N ILE A 261 4.24 28.78 -5.85
CA ILE A 261 5.62 28.62 -6.32
C ILE A 261 6.09 30.02 -6.69
N SER A 262 7.09 30.55 -5.97
CA SER A 262 7.76 31.80 -6.32
C SER A 262 9.12 31.45 -6.94
N THR A 263 9.36 31.87 -8.18
CA THR A 263 10.66 31.75 -8.84
C THR A 263 11.40 33.08 -8.72
N GLU A 264 12.49 33.10 -7.96
CA GLU A 264 13.39 34.26 -7.91
C GLU A 264 14.55 34.02 -8.88
N LEU A 265 14.72 34.93 -9.85
CA LEU A 265 15.88 34.97 -10.72
C LEU A 265 16.94 35.83 -10.04
N ASN A 266 17.99 35.21 -9.50
CA ASN A 266 19.17 35.95 -9.08
C ASN A 266 19.91 36.41 -10.35
N ASN A 267 19.72 37.69 -10.70
CA ASN A 267 20.54 38.36 -11.68
C ASN A 267 21.87 38.78 -11.05
N ASP A 268 22.70 37.80 -10.72
CA ASP A 268 24.14 38.04 -10.55
C ASP A 268 24.77 37.84 -11.94
N ILE A 269 24.83 38.94 -12.70
CA ILE A 269 25.59 39.06 -13.96
C ILE A 269 27.07 39.02 -13.64
#